data_AF-A0A1F8NCF8-F1
#
_entry.id   AF-A0A1F8NCF8-F1
#
_cell.length_a   1.000
_cell.length_b   1.000
_cell.length_c   1.000
_cell.angle_alpha   90.00
_cell.angle_beta   90.00
_cell.angle_gamma   90.00
#
_symmetry.space_group_name_H-M   'P 1'
#
loop_
_entity.id
_entity.type
_entity.pdbx_description
1 polymer ?
#
loop_
_entity_poly.entity_id
_entity_poly.type
_entity_poly.pdbx_seq_one_letter_code
_entity_poly.pdbx_strand_id
1 'polypeptide(L)'
;MVQYRFTVYPEPACVRSGDGFSLQILGLPFGEEVTHVWVDLARVEWEETSWWWQSGVNPVPQNGSLMVSFKGLDVPAGIYLVSRLRFSLGPGEDAANVIDARPGSNFARTFVQVADETTQPAAAAELAERLRLIEDGRDRLFLSGIVADPANPGIGRFRGFAFATRSLITRRMRFGQVEVFPLKRGLRSLELAINVNQVLTECGCPPVVDIEGRWAKLSEQSFPLTVVHIPLIYARNHEEAMSCVERHAQAVVDVLSPYRMSYGEVLAFAVTSLDFPGGGWYLPTFEGYRGNVVGGFTSGEEPKTLKNDVCNVLANPMLALFASLYRQAAAETDLGFAYFRFWNLLEAIATWCIGKCDITTFDGEPITGSKAKPINTTDSTLARVYELIKTHLQARGLKETLFVSDLEIRDLWSVCRVWNGYRSATAHYGGFVPGDPHQSKQGWYRLTSQAYAEVAANGGLRDLFTDHYFRALAMTARSVVIWEITNPRRWVAGGRSAKRGTAAAQ
;
A
#
# COMPACT_ATOMS: atom_id res chain seq x y z
N MET A 1 -16.05 28.44 19.16
CA MET A 1 -14.63 28.08 18.97
C MET A 1 -13.82 29.18 19.64
N VAL A 2 -12.96 28.84 20.61
CA VAL A 2 -12.17 29.85 21.35
C VAL A 2 -11.05 30.33 20.44
N GLN A 3 -10.94 31.65 20.24
CA GLN A 3 -9.84 32.27 19.50
C GLN A 3 -8.84 32.87 20.49
N TYR A 4 -7.58 32.48 20.35
CA TYR A 4 -6.46 32.99 21.13
C TYR A 4 -5.71 34.05 20.32
N ARG A 5 -5.17 35.06 21.00
CA ARG A 5 -4.28 36.07 20.39
C ARG A 5 -2.84 35.83 20.85
N PHE A 6 -1.88 36.11 19.98
CA PHE A 6 -0.46 35.88 20.28
C PHE A 6 0.38 37.05 19.84
N THR A 7 1.40 37.35 20.63
CA THR A 7 2.45 38.30 20.29
C THR A 7 3.81 37.61 20.48
N VAL A 8 4.68 37.72 19.49
CA VAL A 8 6.06 37.20 19.57
C VAL A 8 6.97 38.32 20.06
N TYR A 9 7.83 38.02 21.02
CA TYR A 9 8.84 38.93 21.52
C TYR A 9 10.25 38.39 21.23
N PRO A 10 11.17 39.24 20.73
CA PRO A 10 11.02 40.68 20.49
C PRO A 10 10.12 41.02 19.28
N GLU A 11 9.56 42.24 19.27
CA GLU A 11 8.96 42.84 18.07
C GLU A 11 10.00 43.73 17.37
N PRO A 12 10.24 43.59 16.05
CA PRO A 12 9.65 42.60 15.14
C PRO A 12 10.16 41.19 15.45
N ALA A 13 9.36 40.17 15.10
CA ALA A 13 9.56 38.73 15.38
C ALA A 13 10.79 38.12 14.66
N CYS A 14 11.96 38.68 14.92
CA CYS A 14 13.25 38.21 14.44
C CYS A 14 14.16 37.97 15.63
N VAL A 15 14.78 36.80 15.67
CA VAL A 15 15.76 36.40 16.68
C VAL A 15 17.02 35.88 16.01
N ARG A 16 18.18 36.01 16.65
CA ARG A 16 19.40 35.38 16.13
C ARG A 16 19.39 33.89 16.47
N SER A 17 20.07 33.09 15.66
CA SER A 17 20.36 31.70 16.02
C SER A 17 21.11 31.64 17.35
N GLY A 18 20.73 30.72 18.24
CA GLY A 18 21.23 30.65 19.61
C GLY A 18 20.56 31.59 20.60
N ASP A 19 19.89 32.66 20.14
CA ASP A 19 19.06 33.49 21.00
C ASP A 19 17.72 32.82 21.32
N GLY A 20 17.08 33.31 22.38
CA GLY A 20 15.73 32.91 22.75
C GLY A 20 14.66 33.81 22.14
N PHE A 21 13.45 33.27 21.92
CA PHE A 21 12.24 34.09 21.72
C PHE A 21 11.22 33.80 22.82
N SER A 22 10.31 34.74 23.04
CA SER A 22 9.16 34.53 23.93
C SER A 22 7.86 34.67 23.16
N LEU A 23 6.87 33.86 23.52
CA LEU A 23 5.50 33.95 23.04
C LEU A 23 4.62 34.42 24.18
N GLN A 24 3.93 35.55 23.98
CA GLN A 24 2.84 35.96 24.84
C GLN A 24 1.53 35.42 24.26
N ILE A 25 0.80 34.66 25.08
CA ILE A 25 -0.44 33.99 24.73
C ILE A 25 -1.58 34.67 25.48
N LEU A 26 -2.53 35.26 24.74
CA LEU A 26 -3.65 36.05 25.26
C LEU A 26 -4.98 35.33 25.01
N GLY A 27 -5.94 35.53 25.92
CA GLY A 27 -7.32 35.06 25.75
C GLY A 27 -7.54 33.58 26.04
N LEU A 28 -6.72 32.99 26.91
CA LEU A 28 -6.93 31.62 27.39
C LEU A 28 -8.06 31.59 28.42
N PRO A 29 -9.13 30.80 28.21
CA PRO A 29 -10.22 30.70 29.18
C PRO A 29 -9.84 29.86 30.41
N PHE A 30 -8.63 29.26 30.42
CA PHE A 30 -8.15 28.35 31.46
C PHE A 30 -7.05 28.96 32.36
N GLY A 31 -6.69 30.24 32.14
CA GLY A 31 -5.84 31.03 33.05
C GLY A 31 -4.63 30.31 33.66
N GLU A 32 -4.61 30.24 35.00
CA GLU A 32 -3.54 29.66 35.83
C GLU A 32 -3.52 28.13 35.87
N GLU A 33 -4.51 27.45 35.27
CA GLU A 33 -4.60 25.98 35.27
C GLU A 33 -3.62 25.32 34.29
N VAL A 34 -3.01 26.12 33.40
CA VAL A 34 -2.03 25.63 32.43
C VAL A 34 -0.69 25.38 33.12
N THR A 35 -0.31 24.11 33.25
CA THR A 35 0.95 23.69 33.87
C THR A 35 2.09 23.63 32.87
N HIS A 36 1.78 23.38 31.59
CA HIS A 36 2.79 23.19 30.56
C HIS A 36 2.27 23.62 29.18
N VAL A 37 3.15 24.20 28.37
CA VAL A 37 2.87 24.57 26.98
C VAL A 37 3.92 23.96 26.06
N TRP A 38 3.49 23.17 25.08
CA TRP A 38 4.34 22.75 23.97
C TRP A 38 4.11 23.63 22.75
N VAL A 39 5.21 23.96 22.08
CA VAL A 39 5.21 24.78 20.87
C VAL A 39 5.92 24.02 19.77
N ASP A 40 5.22 23.82 18.67
CA ASP A 40 5.77 23.18 17.47
C ASP A 40 6.09 24.27 16.44
N LEU A 41 7.35 24.37 16.04
CA LEU A 41 7.79 25.23 14.95
C LEU A 41 7.91 24.41 13.65
N ALA A 42 7.40 24.99 12.57
CA ALA A 42 7.60 24.48 11.23
C ALA A 42 8.39 25.49 10.39
N ARG A 43 9.44 25.04 9.70
CA ARG A 43 10.23 25.89 8.82
C ARG A 43 9.47 26.13 7.53
N VAL A 44 9.41 27.38 7.08
CA VAL A 44 8.79 27.79 5.83
C VAL A 44 9.88 27.90 4.77
N GLU A 45 9.89 26.95 3.84
CA GLU A 45 10.84 26.92 2.72
C GLU A 45 10.15 27.26 1.40
N TRP A 46 10.85 27.28 0.28
CA TRP A 46 10.20 27.56 -1.00
C TRP A 46 9.26 26.42 -1.40
N GLU A 47 9.74 25.18 -1.29
CA GLU A 47 9.03 23.97 -1.69
C GLU A 47 7.91 23.60 -0.71
N GLU A 48 8.21 23.59 0.59
CA GLU A 48 7.28 23.08 1.60
C GLU A 48 7.44 23.73 2.99
N THR A 49 6.47 23.47 3.86
CA THR A 49 6.53 23.85 5.26
C THR A 49 6.70 22.60 6.10
N SER A 50 7.92 22.35 6.55
CA SER A 50 8.33 21.13 7.24
C SER A 50 8.34 21.34 8.75
N TRP A 51 7.90 20.33 9.51
CA TRP A 51 8.10 20.37 10.96
C TRP A 51 9.60 20.40 11.26
N TRP A 52 10.00 21.28 12.17
CA TRP A 52 11.42 21.45 12.48
C TRP A 52 11.72 21.15 13.95
N TRP A 53 10.92 21.69 14.85
CA TRP A 53 11.27 21.70 16.26
C TRP A 53 10.04 21.69 17.16
N GLN A 54 10.17 21.03 18.31
CA GLN A 54 9.16 21.02 19.37
C GLN A 54 9.86 21.21 20.70
N SER A 55 9.28 22.05 21.57
CA SER A 55 9.70 22.15 22.96
C SER A 55 8.54 22.43 23.88
N GLY A 56 8.61 21.85 25.08
CA GLY A 56 7.69 22.06 26.18
C GLY A 56 8.30 22.99 27.22
N VAL A 57 7.53 23.96 27.70
CA VAL A 57 7.97 24.89 28.75
C VAL A 57 6.85 25.15 29.73
N ASN A 58 7.21 25.39 30.98
CA ASN A 58 6.29 25.90 31.98
C ASN A 58 6.00 27.37 31.67
N PRO A 59 4.74 27.74 31.39
CA PRO A 59 4.40 29.14 31.14
C PRO A 59 4.54 29.98 32.40
N VAL A 60 4.84 31.26 32.26
CA VAL A 60 4.79 32.25 33.33
C VAL A 60 3.49 33.05 33.19
N PRO A 61 2.54 32.95 34.14
CA PRO A 61 1.33 33.75 34.12
C PRO A 61 1.64 35.26 34.22
N GLN A 62 0.98 36.07 33.39
CA GLN A 62 1.10 37.54 33.40
C GLN A 62 -0.26 38.19 33.12
N ASN A 63 -0.95 38.70 34.13
CA ASN A 63 -2.16 39.54 34.03
C ASN A 63 -3.10 39.21 32.86
N GLY A 64 -3.65 37.99 32.84
CA GLY A 64 -4.56 37.53 31.78
C GLY A 64 -3.89 36.98 30.51
N SER A 65 -2.57 36.76 30.55
CA SER A 65 -1.76 36.14 29.50
C SER A 65 -0.82 35.08 30.06
N LEU A 66 -0.31 34.20 29.20
CA LEU A 66 0.80 33.29 29.52
C LEU A 66 2.02 33.68 28.69
N MET A 67 3.17 33.83 29.34
CA MET A 67 4.45 34.04 28.69
C MET A 67 5.21 32.73 28.61
N VAL A 68 5.64 32.33 27.42
CA VAL A 68 6.44 31.13 27.19
C VAL A 68 7.76 31.56 26.56
N SER A 69 8.86 31.39 27.29
CA SER A 69 10.19 31.80 26.84
C SER A 69 11.04 30.60 26.51
N PHE A 70 11.58 30.58 25.30
CA PHE A 70 12.55 29.60 24.83
C PHE A 70 13.92 30.25 24.85
N LYS A 71 14.94 29.57 25.35
CA LYS A 71 16.33 30.04 25.35
C LYS A 71 17.20 29.02 24.63
N GLY A 72 18.21 29.48 23.90
CA GLY A 72 19.18 28.60 23.25
C GLY A 72 18.56 27.76 22.13
N LEU A 73 17.76 28.37 21.26
CA LEU A 73 17.24 27.66 20.07
C LEU A 73 18.39 27.40 19.11
N ASP A 74 18.84 26.15 19.06
CA ASP A 74 19.73 25.65 18.01
C ASP A 74 18.91 25.34 16.75
N VAL A 75 18.42 26.41 16.12
CA VAL A 75 17.56 26.35 14.95
C VAL A 75 18.25 27.11 13.82
N PRO A 76 18.42 26.51 12.61
CA PRO A 76 19.06 27.19 11.49
C PRO A 76 18.34 28.47 11.09
N ALA A 77 19.06 29.38 10.44
CA ALA A 77 18.46 30.59 9.89
C ALA A 77 17.32 30.25 8.91
N GLY A 78 16.24 31.01 8.96
CA GLY A 78 15.05 30.80 8.13
C GLY A 78 13.80 31.44 8.69
N ILE A 79 12.68 31.21 8.02
CA ILE A 79 11.36 31.65 8.47
C ILE A 79 10.65 30.45 9.10
N TYR A 80 10.05 30.64 10.27
CA TYR A 80 9.36 29.60 11.02
C TYR A 80 7.93 30.01 11.31
N LEU A 81 7.01 29.05 11.25
CA LEU A 81 5.60 29.17 11.63
C LEU A 81 5.40 28.47 12.97
N VAL A 82 4.72 29.13 13.90
CA VAL A 82 4.16 28.46 15.08
C VAL A 82 3.01 27.57 14.61
N SER A 83 3.32 26.29 14.41
CA SER A 83 2.48 25.32 13.70
C SER A 83 1.48 24.58 14.61
N ARG A 84 1.75 24.57 15.91
CA ARG A 84 0.87 24.02 16.95
C ARG A 84 1.25 24.61 18.30
N LEU A 85 0.24 24.79 19.14
CA LEU A 85 0.39 24.97 20.57
C LEU A 85 -0.40 23.87 21.28
N ARG A 86 0.20 23.27 22.29
CA ARG A 86 -0.46 22.28 23.13
C ARG A 86 -0.39 22.76 24.58
N PHE A 87 -1.50 22.72 25.29
CA PHE A 87 -1.61 23.15 26.68
C PHE A 87 -1.96 21.94 27.54
N SER A 88 -1.25 21.72 28.65
CA SER A 88 -1.63 20.76 29.69
C SER A 88 -2.35 21.48 30.82
N LEU A 89 -3.52 21.00 31.20
CA LEU A 89 -4.26 21.50 32.36
C LEU A 89 -4.02 20.57 33.57
N GLY A 90 -3.36 21.09 34.61
CA GLY A 90 -3.07 20.32 35.83
C GLY A 90 -1.88 19.33 35.73
N PRO A 91 -1.60 18.59 36.82
CA PRO A 91 -0.48 17.66 36.90
C PRO A 91 -0.81 16.32 36.19
N GLY A 92 -0.19 16.09 35.02
CA GLY A 92 -0.27 14.84 34.28
C GLY A 92 -0.58 15.02 32.79
N GLU A 93 -0.12 14.10 31.94
CA GLU A 93 -0.39 14.07 30.50
C GLU A 93 -1.65 13.25 30.16
N ASP A 94 -2.69 13.32 30.99
CA ASP A 94 -3.95 12.68 30.64
C ASP A 94 -4.58 13.35 29.42
N ALA A 95 -4.94 12.56 28.40
CA ALA A 95 -5.46 13.08 27.13
C ALA A 95 -6.72 13.96 27.29
N ALA A 96 -7.47 13.80 28.39
CA ALA A 96 -8.62 14.63 28.73
C ALA A 96 -8.25 16.07 29.13
N ASN A 97 -6.99 16.30 29.53
CA ASN A 97 -6.48 17.57 30.05
C ASN A 97 -5.55 18.29 29.06
N VAL A 98 -5.52 17.84 27.81
CA VAL A 98 -4.67 18.41 26.77
C VAL A 98 -5.51 19.19 25.77
N ILE A 99 -5.17 20.45 25.57
CA ILE A 99 -5.79 21.32 24.57
C ILE A 99 -4.81 21.58 23.45
N ASP A 100 -5.19 21.26 22.21
CA ASP A 100 -4.43 21.61 21.02
C ASP A 100 -5.02 22.85 20.34
N ALA A 101 -4.18 23.86 20.11
CA ALA A 101 -4.49 25.02 19.29
C ALA A 101 -3.66 25.01 18.00
N ARG A 102 -4.27 25.41 16.89
CA ARG A 102 -3.64 25.46 15.57
C ARG A 102 -3.82 26.82 14.89
N PRO A 103 -2.84 27.27 14.08
CA PRO A 103 -2.96 28.50 13.32
C PRO A 103 -4.10 28.41 12.30
N GLY A 104 -4.73 29.54 11.98
CA GLY A 104 -5.92 29.69 11.15
C GLY A 104 -7.24 29.24 11.81
N SER A 105 -7.21 28.29 12.75
CA SER A 105 -8.41 27.79 13.43
C SER A 105 -8.60 28.42 14.81
N ASN A 106 -7.57 28.29 15.66
CA ASN A 106 -7.61 28.79 17.02
C ASN A 106 -6.90 30.13 17.13
N PHE A 107 -5.99 30.46 16.21
CA PHE A 107 -5.22 31.71 16.24
C PHE A 107 -4.69 32.15 14.89
N ALA A 108 -4.30 33.42 14.75
CA ALA A 108 -3.70 33.93 13.53
C ALA A 108 -2.38 33.22 13.21
N ARG A 109 -1.99 33.14 11.92
CA ARG A 109 -0.68 32.56 11.57
C ARG A 109 0.42 33.47 12.13
N THR A 110 1.31 32.90 12.93
CA THR A 110 2.38 33.62 13.62
C THR A 110 3.72 33.10 13.13
N PHE A 111 4.57 34.02 12.65
CA PHE A 111 5.87 33.69 12.07
C PHE A 111 7.01 34.32 12.85
N VAL A 112 8.15 33.64 12.83
CA VAL A 112 9.39 34.07 13.46
C VAL A 112 10.51 33.91 12.44
N GLN A 113 11.30 34.94 12.21
CA GLN A 113 12.55 34.81 11.46
C GLN A 113 13.68 34.47 12.44
N VAL A 114 14.40 33.39 12.17
CA VAL A 114 15.70 33.13 12.79
C VAL A 114 16.77 33.63 11.83
N ALA A 115 17.56 34.60 12.25
CA ALA A 115 18.66 35.16 11.48
C ALA A 115 20.00 34.53 11.92
N ASP A 116 20.90 34.27 10.98
CA ASP A 116 22.30 34.01 11.31
C ASP A 116 23.06 35.33 11.53
N GLU A 117 24.37 35.25 11.80
CA GLU A 117 25.21 36.43 12.02
C GLU A 117 25.29 37.35 10.79
N THR A 118 25.00 36.83 9.60
CA THR A 118 25.11 37.54 8.32
C THR A 118 23.78 38.09 7.81
N THR A 119 22.66 37.57 8.32
CA THR A 119 21.32 37.92 7.89
C THR A 119 20.78 39.06 8.73
N GLN A 120 20.48 40.20 8.11
CA GLN A 120 19.82 41.28 8.84
C GLN A 120 18.38 40.88 9.24
N PRO A 121 17.95 41.23 10.46
CA PRO A 121 16.55 41.11 10.86
C PRO A 121 15.63 41.80 9.86
N ALA A 122 14.70 41.07 9.26
CA ALA A 122 13.72 41.67 8.37
C ALA A 122 12.65 42.40 9.20
N ALA A 123 12.18 43.55 8.69
CA ALA A 123 11.02 44.19 9.26
C ALA A 123 9.76 43.31 9.07
N ALA A 124 8.75 43.46 9.93
CA ALA A 124 7.53 42.65 9.84
C ALA A 124 6.86 42.70 8.45
N ALA A 125 6.87 43.86 7.79
CA ALA A 125 6.33 44.03 6.43
C ALA A 125 7.15 43.27 5.38
N GLU A 126 8.48 43.22 5.52
CA GLU A 126 9.36 42.48 4.61
C GLU A 126 9.20 40.97 4.80
N LEU A 127 9.08 40.51 6.04
CA LEU A 127 8.78 39.10 6.34
C LEU A 127 7.43 38.68 5.75
N ALA A 128 6.40 39.54 5.88
CA ALA A 128 5.10 39.29 5.28
C ALA A 128 5.16 39.20 3.75
N GLU A 129 5.93 40.08 3.09
CA GLU A 129 6.10 40.04 1.64
C GLU A 129 6.87 38.78 1.17
N ARG A 130 7.94 38.38 1.88
CA ARG A 130 8.66 37.13 1.60
C ARG A 130 7.74 35.91 1.70
N LEU A 131 6.91 35.85 2.75
CA LEU A 131 5.93 34.79 2.93
C LEU A 131 4.89 34.79 1.81
N ARG A 132 4.38 35.96 1.41
CA ARG A 132 3.46 36.09 0.28
C ARG A 132 4.08 35.55 -1.01
N LEU A 133 5.33 35.90 -1.31
CA LEU A 133 6.03 35.42 -2.50
C LEU A 133 6.24 33.90 -2.49
N ILE A 134 6.56 33.31 -1.33
CA ILE A 134 6.65 31.85 -1.16
C ILE A 134 5.29 31.20 -1.42
N GLU A 135 4.23 31.72 -0.82
CA GLU A 135 2.87 31.19 -0.96
C GLU A 135 2.37 31.30 -2.40
N ASP A 136 2.53 32.46 -3.05
CA ASP A 136 2.21 32.67 -4.46
C ASP A 136 3.04 31.78 -5.39
N GLY A 137 4.31 31.51 -5.02
CA GLY A 137 5.18 30.57 -5.71
C GLY A 137 4.64 29.15 -5.68
N ARG A 138 4.27 28.68 -4.49
CA ARG A 138 3.67 27.35 -4.28
C ARG A 138 2.31 27.22 -4.97
N ASP A 139 1.47 28.24 -4.92
CA ASP A 139 0.17 28.23 -5.60
C ASP A 139 0.34 28.20 -7.12
N ARG A 140 1.30 28.95 -7.67
CA ARG A 140 1.66 28.87 -9.09
C ARG A 140 2.17 27.49 -9.46
N LEU A 141 3.05 26.89 -8.65
CA LEU A 141 3.54 25.53 -8.90
C LEU A 141 2.39 24.53 -8.86
N PHE A 142 1.53 24.58 -7.84
CA PHE A 142 0.38 23.70 -7.70
C PHE A 142 -0.56 23.78 -8.91
N LEU A 143 -0.79 24.99 -9.41
CA LEU A 143 -1.66 25.25 -10.56
C LEU A 143 -0.96 25.07 -11.91
N SER A 144 0.36 24.85 -11.95
CA SER A 144 1.11 24.66 -13.21
C SER A 144 0.72 23.36 -13.92
N GLY A 145 0.18 22.38 -13.19
CA GLY A 145 -0.32 21.12 -13.72
C GLY A 145 0.76 20.06 -13.99
N ILE A 146 0.33 18.82 -14.20
CA ILE A 146 1.19 17.68 -14.51
C ILE A 146 1.12 17.41 -16.02
N VAL A 147 2.28 17.24 -16.66
CA VAL A 147 2.48 17.57 -18.08
C VAL A 147 2.66 16.35 -18.98
N ALA A 148 1.86 16.28 -20.05
CA ALA A 148 2.37 16.21 -21.43
C ALA A 148 2.50 17.64 -21.97
N ASP A 149 3.55 17.96 -22.76
CA ASP A 149 3.91 19.34 -23.15
C ASP A 149 2.67 20.12 -23.66
N PRO A 150 2.24 21.19 -22.95
CA PRO A 150 1.00 21.91 -23.25
C PRO A 150 1.07 22.67 -24.59
N ALA A 151 2.24 22.81 -25.20
CA ALA A 151 2.39 23.39 -26.52
C ALA A 151 1.91 22.45 -27.66
N ASN A 152 1.66 21.17 -27.37
CA ASN A 152 1.23 20.21 -28.38
C ASN A 152 -0.26 20.36 -28.75
N PRO A 153 -0.60 20.40 -30.05
CA PRO A 153 -1.98 20.34 -30.50
C PRO A 153 -2.67 19.06 -30.02
N GLY A 154 -3.91 19.17 -29.54
CA GLY A 154 -4.70 18.03 -29.07
C GLY A 154 -4.53 17.68 -27.59
N ILE A 155 -3.80 18.50 -26.82
CA ILE A 155 -3.74 18.39 -25.37
C ILE A 155 -4.91 19.16 -24.74
N GLY A 156 -5.76 18.43 -24.03
CA GLY A 156 -6.84 18.98 -23.21
C GLY A 156 -6.42 19.17 -21.75
N ARG A 157 -7.24 19.91 -21.01
CA ARG A 157 -7.07 20.19 -19.59
C ARG A 157 -8.04 19.36 -18.77
N PHE A 158 -7.51 18.67 -17.77
CA PHE A 158 -8.26 17.79 -16.90
C PHE A 158 -7.97 18.10 -15.43
N ARG A 159 -8.87 17.67 -14.56
CA ARG A 159 -8.67 17.61 -13.11
C ARG A 159 -8.89 16.19 -12.64
N GLY A 160 -8.04 15.74 -11.72
CA GLY A 160 -8.03 14.37 -11.23
C GLY A 160 -8.26 14.25 -9.74
N PHE A 161 -8.96 13.18 -9.34
CA PHE A 161 -9.19 12.79 -7.96
C PHE A 161 -8.97 11.30 -7.81
N ALA A 162 -8.34 10.88 -6.71
CA ALA A 162 -8.33 9.50 -6.26
C ALA A 162 -8.84 9.45 -4.82
N PHE A 163 -9.70 8.49 -4.53
CA PHE A 163 -10.27 8.27 -3.21
C PHE A 163 -9.60 7.07 -2.58
N ALA A 164 -8.82 7.27 -1.52
CA ALA A 164 -8.14 6.21 -0.79
C ALA A 164 -8.77 5.97 0.58
N THR A 165 -8.86 4.71 0.99
CA THR A 165 -9.22 4.29 2.34
C THR A 165 -8.00 3.82 3.13
N ARG A 166 -8.16 3.67 4.45
CA ARG A 166 -7.12 3.15 5.37
C ARG A 166 -5.82 3.96 5.39
N SER A 167 -5.86 5.19 4.87
CA SER A 167 -4.78 6.16 4.98
C SER A 167 -5.27 7.32 5.82
N LEU A 168 -5.01 7.28 7.13
CA LEU A 168 -5.43 8.34 8.03
C LEU A 168 -4.51 9.55 7.86
N ILE A 169 -5.00 10.60 7.22
CA ILE A 169 -4.40 11.92 7.32
C ILE A 169 -5.34 12.84 8.08
N THR A 170 -4.78 13.83 8.76
CA THR A 170 -5.57 14.75 9.60
C THR A 170 -5.49 16.19 9.11
N ARG A 171 -4.76 16.42 8.02
CA ARG A 171 -4.49 17.73 7.45
C ARG A 171 -4.41 17.63 5.94
N ARG A 172 -4.75 18.75 5.28
CA ARG A 172 -4.45 18.98 3.88
C ARG A 172 -2.95 19.21 3.73
N MET A 173 -2.34 18.51 2.78
CA MET A 173 -0.92 18.57 2.44
C MET A 173 -0.80 18.81 0.94
N ARG A 174 0.20 19.57 0.52
CA ARG A 174 0.53 19.76 -0.90
C ARG A 174 1.99 19.42 -1.09
N PHE A 175 2.31 18.76 -2.19
CA PHE A 175 3.66 18.46 -2.62
C PHE A 175 3.70 18.63 -4.14
N GLY A 176 4.26 19.76 -4.58
CA GLY A 176 4.23 20.19 -5.97
C GLY A 176 2.81 20.38 -6.49
N GLN A 177 2.46 19.68 -7.57
CA GLN A 177 1.16 19.73 -8.25
C GLN A 177 0.11 18.79 -7.65
N VAL A 178 0.42 18.08 -6.55
CA VAL A 178 -0.49 17.13 -5.92
C VAL A 178 -0.90 17.64 -4.54
N GLU A 179 -2.18 17.51 -4.24
CA GLU A 179 -2.75 17.81 -2.94
C GLU A 179 -3.38 16.56 -2.35
N VAL A 180 -3.24 16.37 -1.04
CA VAL A 180 -3.87 15.27 -0.32
C VAL A 180 -4.62 15.84 0.87
N PHE A 181 -5.87 15.48 1.05
CA PHE A 181 -6.66 15.97 2.19
C PHE A 181 -7.68 14.94 2.69
N PRO A 182 -8.01 14.97 3.99
CA PRO A 182 -8.96 14.01 4.54
C PRO A 182 -10.40 14.40 4.22
N LEU A 183 -11.26 13.39 4.10
CA LEU A 183 -12.70 13.60 4.22
C LEU A 183 -13.11 13.58 5.69
N LYS A 184 -14.19 14.31 6.01
CA LYS A 184 -14.67 14.46 7.40
C LYS A 184 -15.14 13.15 8.04
N ARG A 185 -15.55 12.17 7.22
CA ARG A 185 -16.06 10.87 7.65
C ARG A 185 -15.42 9.76 6.82
N GLY A 186 -15.14 8.63 7.46
CA GLY A 186 -14.71 7.40 6.80
C GLY A 186 -15.87 6.61 6.20
N LEU A 187 -15.59 5.38 5.76
CA LEU A 187 -16.62 4.45 5.31
C LEU A 187 -17.38 3.84 6.50
N ARG A 188 -18.71 3.74 6.36
CA ARG A 188 -19.61 3.20 7.40
C ARG A 188 -19.94 1.72 7.24
N SER A 189 -19.60 1.13 6.09
CA SER A 189 -19.88 -0.29 5.80
C SER A 189 -21.33 -0.71 6.08
N LEU A 190 -22.29 0.15 5.69
CA LEU A 190 -23.72 -0.02 5.99
C LEU A 190 -24.27 -1.36 5.48
N GLU A 191 -23.99 -1.70 4.23
CA GLU A 191 -24.45 -2.95 3.61
C GLU A 191 -23.97 -4.19 4.38
N LEU A 192 -22.73 -4.18 4.90
CA LEU A 192 -22.21 -5.28 5.70
C LEU A 192 -23.00 -5.44 7.01
N ALA A 193 -23.32 -4.34 7.68
CA ALA A 193 -24.11 -4.38 8.92
C ALA A 193 -25.53 -4.91 8.69
N ILE A 194 -26.18 -4.46 7.60
CA ILE A 194 -27.50 -4.92 7.18
C ILE A 194 -27.47 -6.42 6.92
N ASN A 195 -26.51 -6.89 6.12
CA ASN A 195 -26.39 -8.30 5.77
C ASN A 195 -26.11 -9.20 6.99
N VAL A 196 -25.32 -8.75 7.97
CA VAL A 196 -25.10 -9.52 9.21
C VAL A 196 -26.41 -9.68 9.99
N ASN A 197 -27.17 -8.59 10.18
CA ASN A 197 -28.47 -8.67 10.87
C ASN A 197 -29.49 -9.51 10.10
N GLN A 198 -29.48 -9.45 8.77
CA GLN A 198 -30.32 -10.29 7.92
C GLN A 198 -30.02 -11.77 8.14
N VAL A 199 -28.74 -12.17 8.04
CA VAL A 199 -28.33 -13.58 8.23
C VAL A 199 -28.67 -14.08 9.64
N LEU A 200 -28.46 -13.25 10.67
CA LEU A 200 -28.84 -13.60 12.04
C LEU A 200 -30.34 -13.86 12.14
N THR A 201 -31.16 -12.99 11.55
CA THR A 201 -32.61 -13.11 11.54
C THR A 201 -33.06 -14.39 10.82
N GLU A 202 -32.48 -14.69 9.66
CA GLU A 202 -32.73 -15.92 8.90
C GLU A 202 -32.34 -17.18 9.69
N CYS A 203 -31.32 -17.08 10.57
CA CYS A 203 -30.91 -18.15 11.48
C CYS A 203 -31.72 -18.21 12.78
N GLY A 204 -32.77 -17.39 12.93
CA GLY A 204 -33.61 -17.35 14.13
C GLY A 204 -33.01 -16.58 15.32
N CYS A 205 -31.94 -15.82 15.10
CA CYS A 205 -31.33 -14.93 16.08
C CYS A 205 -31.87 -13.50 15.93
N PRO A 206 -32.09 -12.75 17.02
CA PRO A 206 -32.41 -11.33 16.90
C PRO A 206 -31.24 -10.54 16.27
N PRO A 207 -31.50 -9.42 15.58
CA PRO A 207 -30.45 -8.54 15.10
C PRO A 207 -29.66 -7.95 16.28
N VAL A 208 -28.34 -7.87 16.15
CA VAL A 208 -27.43 -7.40 17.22
C VAL A 208 -26.55 -6.22 16.79
N VAL A 209 -26.44 -5.96 15.49
CA VAL A 209 -25.59 -4.89 14.97
C VAL A 209 -26.36 -3.58 14.98
N ASP A 210 -25.92 -2.65 15.83
CA ASP A 210 -26.34 -1.26 15.80
C ASP A 210 -25.66 -0.52 14.64
N ILE A 211 -26.44 -0.33 13.58
CA ILE A 211 -26.00 0.20 12.28
C ILE A 211 -25.53 1.66 12.40
N GLU A 212 -26.21 2.49 13.20
CA GLU A 212 -25.94 3.93 13.27
C GLU A 212 -24.99 4.32 14.42
N GLY A 213 -24.90 3.51 15.48
CA GLY A 213 -24.02 3.79 16.61
C GLY A 213 -22.68 3.08 16.50
N ARG A 214 -22.51 1.99 17.26
CA ARG A 214 -21.17 1.40 17.46
C ARG A 214 -20.51 0.92 16.17
N TRP A 215 -21.26 0.28 15.27
CA TRP A 215 -20.72 -0.22 14.00
C TRP A 215 -20.22 0.93 13.13
N ALA A 216 -21.08 1.91 12.82
CA ALA A 216 -20.70 3.06 12.00
C ALA A 216 -19.47 3.79 12.55
N LYS A 217 -19.39 4.01 13.87
CA LYS A 217 -18.25 4.67 14.50
C LYS A 217 -16.95 3.86 14.35
N LEU A 218 -16.99 2.56 14.59
CA LEU A 218 -15.82 1.68 14.42
C LEU A 218 -15.39 1.57 12.97
N SER A 219 -16.35 1.49 12.04
CA SER A 219 -16.09 1.47 10.59
C SER A 219 -15.44 2.78 10.14
N GLU A 220 -15.97 3.94 10.52
CA GLU A 220 -15.39 5.23 10.14
C GLU A 220 -13.94 5.37 10.65
N GLN A 221 -13.63 4.83 11.83
CA GLN A 221 -12.29 4.82 12.41
C GLN A 221 -11.35 3.83 11.72
N SER A 222 -11.87 2.68 11.28
CA SER A 222 -11.10 1.61 10.63
C SER A 222 -10.88 1.88 9.14
N PHE A 223 -11.73 2.72 8.53
CA PHE A 223 -11.70 3.06 7.10
C PHE A 223 -11.74 4.58 6.89
N PRO A 224 -10.72 5.32 7.38
CA PRO A 224 -10.62 6.75 7.14
C PRO A 224 -10.42 7.01 5.65
N LEU A 225 -11.07 8.07 5.14
CA LEU A 225 -11.01 8.43 3.73
C LEU A 225 -10.09 9.63 3.49
N THR A 226 -9.28 9.49 2.45
CA THR A 226 -8.31 10.46 1.98
C THR A 226 -8.51 10.69 0.50
N VAL A 227 -8.43 11.95 0.06
CA VAL A 227 -8.49 12.32 -1.36
C VAL A 227 -7.12 12.77 -1.80
N VAL A 228 -6.63 12.20 -2.90
CA VAL A 228 -5.53 12.74 -3.69
C VAL A 228 -6.15 13.56 -4.81
N HIS A 229 -5.71 14.80 -4.98
CA HIS A 229 -6.26 15.77 -5.91
C HIS A 229 -5.14 16.37 -6.75
N ILE A 230 -5.33 16.36 -8.06
CA ILE A 230 -4.44 16.98 -9.03
C ILE A 230 -5.27 18.06 -9.74
N PRO A 231 -4.98 19.35 -9.50
CA PRO A 231 -5.86 20.45 -9.91
C PRO A 231 -5.89 20.64 -11.43
N LEU A 232 -4.78 20.28 -12.10
CA LEU A 232 -4.59 20.43 -13.53
C LEU A 232 -3.70 19.30 -14.07
N ILE A 233 -4.19 18.63 -15.10
CA ILE A 233 -3.48 17.60 -15.86
C ILE A 233 -3.61 17.95 -17.33
N TYR A 234 -2.50 17.93 -18.05
CA TYR A 234 -2.45 18.07 -19.49
C TYR A 234 -2.33 16.69 -20.13
N ALA A 235 -3.34 16.28 -20.88
CA ALA A 235 -3.41 14.95 -21.50
C ALA A 235 -4.17 15.01 -22.83
N ARG A 236 -4.01 14.00 -23.69
CA ARG A 236 -4.75 13.92 -24.96
C ARG A 236 -6.21 13.51 -24.77
N ASN A 237 -6.50 12.73 -23.73
CA ASN A 237 -7.82 12.19 -23.46
C ASN A 237 -8.00 11.85 -21.96
N HIS A 238 -9.21 11.39 -21.60
CA HIS A 238 -9.54 11.01 -20.23
C HIS A 238 -8.73 9.81 -19.73
N GLU A 239 -8.36 8.86 -20.60
CA GLU A 239 -7.60 7.66 -20.24
C GLU A 239 -6.17 8.01 -19.83
N GLU A 240 -5.49 8.86 -20.60
CA GLU A 240 -4.14 9.33 -20.27
C GLU A 240 -4.14 10.19 -18.99
N ALA A 241 -5.16 11.02 -18.81
CA ALA A 241 -5.37 11.75 -17.56
C ALA A 241 -5.63 10.78 -16.38
N MET A 242 -6.43 9.73 -16.57
CA MET A 242 -6.73 8.72 -15.55
C MET A 242 -5.46 7.98 -15.12
N SER A 243 -4.66 7.50 -16.08
CA SER A 243 -3.37 6.86 -15.81
C SER A 243 -2.39 7.78 -15.07
N CYS A 244 -2.47 9.10 -15.31
CA CYS A 244 -1.70 10.08 -14.56
C CYS A 244 -2.16 10.16 -13.09
N VAL A 245 -3.48 10.23 -12.85
CA VAL A 245 -4.06 10.23 -11.50
C VAL A 245 -3.69 8.95 -10.75
N GLU A 246 -3.87 7.79 -11.40
CA GLU A 246 -3.56 6.48 -10.84
C GLU A 246 -2.11 6.41 -10.35
N ARG A 247 -1.16 6.75 -11.22
CA ARG A 247 0.28 6.71 -10.89
C ARG A 247 0.63 7.58 -9.68
N HIS A 248 0.13 8.82 -9.65
CA HIS A 248 0.43 9.75 -8.55
C HIS A 248 -0.27 9.34 -7.27
N ALA A 249 -1.54 8.93 -7.34
CA ALA A 249 -2.28 8.47 -6.19
C ALA A 249 -1.66 7.22 -5.56
N GLN A 250 -1.24 6.25 -6.39
CA GLN A 250 -0.57 5.05 -5.91
C GLN A 250 0.75 5.39 -5.22
N ALA A 251 1.60 6.22 -5.84
CA ALA A 251 2.85 6.66 -5.22
C ALA A 251 2.62 7.36 -3.86
N VAL A 252 1.59 8.20 -3.75
CA VAL A 252 1.22 8.86 -2.50
C VAL A 252 0.79 7.86 -1.45
N VAL A 253 -0.09 6.91 -1.81
CA VAL A 253 -0.58 5.87 -0.89
C VAL A 253 0.56 4.97 -0.44
N ASP A 254 1.46 4.57 -1.34
CA ASP A 254 2.63 3.75 -1.04
C ASP A 254 3.59 4.45 -0.08
N VAL A 255 3.86 5.75 -0.31
CA VAL A 255 4.71 6.54 0.59
C VAL A 255 4.05 6.73 1.95
N LEU A 256 2.74 6.97 2.01
CA LEU A 256 2.02 7.16 3.28
C LEU A 256 1.90 5.86 4.09
N SER A 257 1.87 4.71 3.43
CA SER A 257 1.66 3.41 4.07
C SER A 257 2.63 3.10 5.22
N PRO A 258 3.97 3.22 5.08
CA PRO A 258 4.91 3.00 6.19
C PRO A 258 4.73 4.01 7.33
N TYR A 259 4.45 5.28 7.04
CA TYR A 259 4.23 6.30 8.08
C TYR A 259 2.93 6.09 8.87
N ARG A 260 1.96 5.38 8.29
CA ARG A 260 0.68 5.07 8.94
C ARG A 260 0.56 3.65 9.43
N MET A 261 1.58 2.81 9.19
CA MET A 261 1.54 1.37 9.47
C MET A 261 0.27 0.70 8.97
N SER A 262 -0.24 1.18 7.83
CA SER A 262 -1.50 0.77 7.25
C SER A 262 -1.34 0.70 5.75
N TYR A 263 -1.92 -0.31 5.14
CA TYR A 263 -1.99 -0.42 3.69
C TYR A 263 -3.16 0.43 3.21
N GLY A 264 -2.85 1.61 2.65
CA GLY A 264 -3.86 2.42 2.01
C GLY A 264 -4.32 1.75 0.71
N GLU A 265 -5.60 1.88 0.40
CA GLU A 265 -6.20 1.27 -0.78
C GLU A 265 -6.98 2.34 -1.53
N VAL A 266 -6.67 2.55 -2.81
CA VAL A 266 -7.49 3.42 -3.65
C VAL A 266 -8.79 2.68 -3.97
N LEU A 267 -9.93 3.35 -3.82
CA LEU A 267 -11.29 2.84 -4.05
C LEU A 267 -11.87 3.24 -5.41
N ALA A 268 -11.48 4.43 -5.88
CA ALA A 268 -11.91 4.95 -7.15
C ALA A 268 -11.00 6.09 -7.62
N PHE A 269 -10.93 6.23 -8.92
CA PHE A 269 -10.39 7.40 -9.60
C PHE A 269 -11.52 8.17 -10.29
N ALA A 270 -11.39 9.49 -10.37
CA ALA A 270 -12.30 10.35 -11.11
C ALA A 270 -11.49 11.43 -11.85
N VAL A 271 -11.85 11.66 -13.11
CA VAL A 271 -11.27 12.70 -13.97
C VAL A 271 -12.38 13.52 -14.57
N THR A 272 -12.23 14.84 -14.55
CA THR A 272 -13.17 15.77 -15.18
C THR A 272 -12.43 16.66 -16.17
N SER A 273 -12.98 16.83 -17.37
CA SER A 273 -12.49 17.84 -18.31
C SER A 273 -12.74 19.25 -17.77
N LEU A 274 -11.73 20.12 -17.88
CA LEU A 274 -11.84 21.54 -17.56
C LEU A 274 -12.23 22.37 -18.79
N ASP A 275 -12.07 21.82 -19.99
CA ASP A 275 -12.42 22.49 -21.25
C ASP A 275 -13.90 22.27 -21.63
N PHE A 276 -14.50 21.16 -21.18
CA PHE A 276 -15.88 20.79 -21.48
C PHE A 276 -16.67 20.46 -20.21
N PRO A 277 -17.54 21.38 -19.71
CA PRO A 277 -18.34 21.12 -18.52
C PRO A 277 -19.33 19.96 -18.76
N GLY A 278 -19.33 18.98 -17.85
CA GLY A 278 -20.18 17.78 -17.92
C GLY A 278 -19.46 16.49 -18.37
N GLY A 279 -18.22 16.60 -18.87
CA GLY A 279 -17.38 15.44 -19.20
C GLY A 279 -16.62 14.93 -17.97
N GLY A 280 -17.24 14.04 -17.18
CA GLY A 280 -16.63 13.37 -16.05
C GLY A 280 -16.57 11.86 -16.26
N TRP A 281 -15.42 11.26 -15.97
CA TRP A 281 -15.18 9.82 -16.04
C TRP A 281 -14.75 9.34 -14.66
N TYR A 282 -15.19 8.14 -14.26
CA TYR A 282 -14.74 7.51 -13.03
C TYR A 282 -14.40 6.05 -13.29
N LEU A 283 -13.44 5.53 -12.53
CA LEU A 283 -13.01 4.14 -12.56
C LEU A 283 -12.99 3.61 -11.13
N PRO A 284 -13.93 2.73 -10.74
CA PRO A 284 -13.82 2.04 -9.47
C PRO A 284 -12.67 1.05 -9.50
N THR A 285 -11.99 0.88 -8.38
CA THR A 285 -10.86 -0.06 -8.23
C THR A 285 -11.21 -1.28 -7.39
N PHE A 286 -12.47 -1.41 -6.93
CA PHE A 286 -12.87 -2.59 -6.18
C PHE A 286 -12.64 -3.85 -7.02
N GLU A 287 -12.03 -4.86 -6.40
CA GLU A 287 -11.84 -6.15 -7.04
C GLU A 287 -13.21 -6.81 -7.23
N GLY A 288 -13.66 -6.91 -8.47
CA GLY A 288 -14.78 -7.79 -8.81
C GLY A 288 -14.46 -9.23 -8.42
N TYR A 289 -15.49 -10.03 -8.16
CA TYR A 289 -15.30 -11.46 -7.87
C TYR A 289 -14.60 -12.15 -9.04
N ARG A 290 -13.36 -12.58 -8.84
CA ARG A 290 -12.53 -13.28 -9.85
C ARG A 290 -12.67 -14.81 -9.80
N GLY A 291 -13.45 -15.32 -8.84
CA GLY A 291 -13.65 -16.75 -8.63
C GLY A 291 -14.64 -17.37 -9.62
N ASN A 292 -14.97 -18.64 -9.38
CA ASN A 292 -15.94 -19.36 -10.21
C ASN A 292 -17.37 -18.88 -9.91
N VAL A 293 -18.06 -18.33 -10.91
CA VAL A 293 -19.46 -17.88 -10.80
C VAL A 293 -20.46 -19.03 -10.91
N VAL A 294 -20.03 -20.19 -11.43
CA VAL A 294 -20.84 -21.41 -11.36
C VAL A 294 -20.84 -21.87 -9.92
N GLY A 295 -22.01 -22.14 -9.35
CA GLY A 295 -22.17 -22.70 -8.00
C GLY A 295 -22.49 -24.20 -8.01
N GLY A 296 -22.71 -24.77 -6.83
CA GLY A 296 -23.15 -26.14 -6.64
C GLY A 296 -22.04 -27.19 -6.80
N PHE A 297 -22.45 -28.44 -6.97
CA PHE A 297 -21.56 -29.62 -6.95
C PHE A 297 -20.39 -29.50 -7.95
N THR A 298 -20.65 -29.00 -9.15
CA THR A 298 -19.63 -28.83 -10.21
C THR A 298 -18.52 -27.85 -9.84
N SER A 299 -18.76 -27.00 -8.84
CA SER A 299 -17.85 -25.96 -8.38
C SER A 299 -17.12 -26.33 -7.09
N GLY A 300 -17.28 -27.56 -6.62
CA GLY A 300 -16.66 -28.05 -5.40
C GLY A 300 -17.48 -27.78 -4.13
N GLU A 301 -18.75 -27.40 -4.26
CA GLU A 301 -19.66 -27.18 -3.11
C GLU A 301 -20.30 -28.49 -2.61
N GLU A 302 -19.62 -29.64 -2.79
CA GLU A 302 -20.09 -30.92 -2.27
C GLU A 302 -19.87 -30.98 -0.74
N PRO A 303 -20.95 -31.08 0.08
CA PRO A 303 -20.81 -30.97 1.54
C PRO A 303 -19.91 -32.03 2.17
N LYS A 304 -19.90 -33.25 1.62
CA LYS A 304 -19.09 -34.36 2.14
C LYS A 304 -17.59 -34.11 1.94
N THR A 305 -17.21 -33.67 0.74
CA THR A 305 -15.81 -33.36 0.40
C THR A 305 -15.32 -32.15 1.20
N LEU A 306 -16.10 -31.07 1.22
CA LEU A 306 -15.78 -29.88 2.02
C LEU A 306 -15.63 -30.17 3.51
N LYS A 307 -16.50 -31.00 4.09
CA LYS A 307 -16.38 -31.41 5.49
C LYS A 307 -15.04 -32.10 5.76
N ASN A 308 -14.65 -33.05 4.90
CA ASN A 308 -13.39 -33.76 5.05
C ASN A 308 -12.19 -32.81 4.90
N ASP A 309 -12.20 -31.95 3.88
CA ASP A 309 -11.14 -30.98 3.62
C ASP A 309 -10.98 -29.99 4.78
N VAL A 310 -12.09 -29.48 5.33
CA VAL A 310 -12.07 -28.63 6.54
C VAL A 310 -11.49 -29.38 7.73
N CYS A 311 -11.91 -30.63 7.97
CA CYS A 311 -11.33 -31.45 9.04
C CYS A 311 -9.81 -31.65 8.85
N ASN A 312 -9.34 -31.88 7.63
CA ASN A 312 -7.91 -32.04 7.33
C ASN A 312 -7.13 -30.75 7.61
N VAL A 313 -7.66 -29.60 7.18
CA VAL A 313 -7.05 -28.28 7.43
C VAL A 313 -6.99 -27.96 8.92
N LEU A 314 -8.06 -28.23 9.66
CA LEU A 314 -8.10 -28.01 11.12
C LEU A 314 -7.14 -28.94 11.88
N ALA A 315 -6.96 -30.17 11.40
CA ALA A 315 -6.08 -31.15 12.03
C ALA A 315 -4.59 -30.96 11.72
N ASN A 316 -4.24 -30.23 10.65
CA ASN A 316 -2.85 -30.08 10.19
C ASN A 316 -2.49 -28.59 9.95
N PRO A 317 -1.68 -27.97 10.84
CA PRO A 317 -1.25 -26.58 10.70
C PRO A 317 -0.54 -26.25 9.38
N MET A 318 0.15 -27.22 8.77
CA MET A 318 0.80 -27.02 7.48
C MET A 318 -0.21 -26.89 6.33
N LEU A 319 -1.30 -27.66 6.36
CA LEU A 319 -2.38 -27.52 5.37
C LEU A 319 -3.12 -26.19 5.56
N ALA A 320 -3.33 -25.76 6.80
CA ALA A 320 -3.85 -24.43 7.10
C ALA A 320 -2.94 -23.32 6.57
N LEU A 321 -1.62 -23.46 6.71
CA LEU A 321 -0.65 -22.54 6.11
C LEU A 321 -0.78 -22.52 4.58
N PHE A 322 -0.85 -23.67 3.90
CA PHE A 322 -0.98 -23.72 2.44
C PHE A 322 -2.29 -23.07 1.95
N ALA A 323 -3.41 -23.37 2.61
CA ALA A 323 -4.70 -22.74 2.29
C ALA A 323 -4.65 -21.22 2.48
N SER A 324 -4.01 -20.74 3.55
CA SER A 324 -3.83 -19.30 3.80
C SER A 324 -2.92 -18.64 2.75
N LEU A 325 -1.81 -19.27 2.39
CA LEU A 325 -0.90 -18.78 1.34
C LEU A 325 -1.60 -18.74 -0.03
N TYR A 326 -2.41 -19.75 -0.37
CA TYR A 326 -3.22 -19.75 -1.59
C TYR A 326 -4.23 -18.61 -1.60
N ARG A 327 -4.95 -18.40 -0.49
CA ARG A 327 -5.90 -17.28 -0.37
C ARG A 327 -5.21 -15.93 -0.58
N GLN A 328 -4.02 -15.73 -0.02
CA GLN A 328 -3.25 -14.50 -0.21
C GLN A 328 -2.75 -14.35 -1.65
N ALA A 329 -2.31 -15.42 -2.30
CA ALA A 329 -1.88 -15.39 -3.69
C ALA A 329 -3.04 -15.09 -4.65
N ALA A 330 -4.23 -15.65 -4.39
CA ALA A 330 -5.43 -15.43 -5.19
C ALA A 330 -6.01 -14.00 -5.06
N ALA A 331 -5.70 -13.31 -3.96
CA ALA A 331 -6.10 -11.92 -3.72
C ALA A 331 -5.07 -10.90 -4.22
N GLU A 332 -3.95 -11.34 -4.82
CA GLU A 332 -2.94 -10.43 -5.35
C GLU A 332 -3.38 -9.87 -6.71
N THR A 333 -3.25 -8.56 -6.88
CA THR A 333 -3.72 -7.84 -8.07
C THR A 333 -2.59 -7.44 -8.99
N ASP A 334 -1.40 -7.20 -8.43
CA ASP A 334 -0.22 -6.95 -9.23
C ASP A 334 0.29 -8.26 -9.83
N LEU A 335 0.47 -8.31 -11.15
CA LEU A 335 0.89 -9.52 -11.85
C LEU A 335 2.25 -10.04 -11.35
N GLY A 336 3.22 -9.16 -11.13
CA GLY A 336 4.56 -9.54 -10.67
C GLY A 336 4.51 -10.17 -9.27
N PHE A 337 3.82 -9.51 -8.33
CA PHE A 337 3.61 -10.05 -7.00
C PHE A 337 2.74 -11.32 -7.02
N ALA A 338 1.81 -11.46 -7.95
CA ALA A 338 1.01 -12.68 -8.08
C ALA A 338 1.89 -13.87 -8.50
N TYR A 339 2.79 -13.70 -9.48
CA TYR A 339 3.81 -14.71 -9.79
C TYR A 339 4.64 -15.07 -8.55
N PHE A 340 5.11 -14.05 -7.82
CA PHE A 340 5.91 -14.24 -6.62
C PHE A 340 5.16 -15.06 -5.55
N ARG A 341 3.90 -14.71 -5.25
CA ARG A 341 3.10 -15.39 -4.22
C ARG A 341 2.71 -16.81 -4.60
N PHE A 342 2.22 -17.04 -5.83
CA PHE A 342 1.88 -18.39 -6.28
C PHE A 342 3.11 -19.30 -6.36
N TRP A 343 4.26 -18.76 -6.78
CA TRP A 343 5.51 -19.51 -6.74
C TRP A 343 5.94 -19.83 -5.31
N ASN A 344 5.96 -18.86 -4.39
CA ASN A 344 6.34 -19.10 -2.99
C ASN A 344 5.43 -20.10 -2.28
N LEU A 345 4.14 -20.12 -2.62
CA LEU A 345 3.21 -21.18 -2.19
C LEU A 345 3.70 -22.56 -2.64
N LEU A 346 4.04 -22.72 -3.93
CA LEU A 346 4.60 -23.97 -4.43
C LEU A 346 5.94 -24.30 -3.78
N GLU A 347 6.82 -23.32 -3.52
CA GLU A 347 8.08 -23.53 -2.80
C GLU A 347 7.85 -24.05 -1.38
N ALA A 348 6.85 -23.50 -0.66
CA ALA A 348 6.49 -23.94 0.68
C ALA A 348 5.98 -25.39 0.69
N ILE A 349 5.08 -25.73 -0.25
CA ILE A 349 4.57 -27.10 -0.40
C ILE A 349 5.71 -28.03 -0.79
N ALA A 350 6.57 -27.64 -1.74
CA ALA A 350 7.65 -28.46 -2.25
C ALA A 350 8.68 -28.76 -1.15
N THR A 351 9.00 -27.76 -0.32
CA THR A 351 9.89 -27.91 0.83
C THR A 351 9.36 -28.90 1.86
N TRP A 352 8.03 -28.97 2.01
CA TRP A 352 7.38 -29.92 2.91
C TRP A 352 7.25 -31.32 2.30
N CYS A 353 6.96 -31.41 1.01
CA CYS A 353 6.53 -32.64 0.35
C CYS A 353 7.63 -33.41 -0.38
N ILE A 354 8.73 -32.75 -0.75
CA ILE A 354 9.74 -33.32 -1.65
C ILE A 354 11.07 -33.49 -0.92
N GLY A 355 11.51 -34.75 -0.85
CA GLY A 355 12.81 -35.12 -0.31
C GLY A 355 13.95 -34.87 -1.30
N LYS A 356 15.16 -35.29 -0.90
CA LYS A 356 16.35 -35.23 -1.76
C LYS A 356 16.25 -36.27 -2.88
N CYS A 357 16.30 -35.82 -4.13
CA CYS A 357 16.43 -36.67 -5.32
C CYS A 357 17.05 -35.90 -6.49
N ASP A 358 17.60 -36.63 -7.45
CA ASP A 358 17.96 -36.08 -8.75
C ASP A 358 16.68 -35.91 -9.58
N ILE A 359 16.59 -34.82 -10.34
CA ILE A 359 15.40 -34.54 -11.15
C ILE A 359 15.55 -35.09 -12.57
N THR A 360 14.45 -35.63 -13.10
CA THR A 360 14.36 -36.14 -14.47
C THR A 360 13.18 -35.51 -15.19
N THR A 361 13.21 -35.47 -16.52
CA THR A 361 12.05 -35.09 -17.35
C THR A 361 10.87 -36.03 -17.10
N PHE A 362 9.70 -35.72 -17.67
CA PHE A 362 8.55 -36.61 -17.60
C PHE A 362 8.82 -37.98 -18.24
N ASP A 363 9.65 -38.03 -19.27
CA ASP A 363 10.06 -39.25 -19.96
C ASP A 363 11.18 -40.02 -19.23
N GLY A 364 11.70 -39.47 -18.13
CA GLY A 364 12.72 -40.12 -17.30
C GLY A 364 14.17 -39.71 -17.61
N GLU A 365 14.38 -38.81 -18.58
CA GLU A 365 15.73 -38.34 -18.94
C GLU A 365 16.30 -37.41 -17.84
N PRO A 366 17.58 -37.55 -17.45
CA PRO A 366 18.18 -36.68 -16.45
C PRO A 366 18.19 -35.20 -16.86
N ILE A 367 17.72 -34.32 -15.97
CA ILE A 367 17.85 -32.87 -16.18
C ILE A 367 19.22 -32.45 -15.66
N THR A 368 20.04 -31.88 -16.55
CA THR A 368 21.42 -31.47 -16.24
C THR A 368 21.58 -29.96 -16.22
N GLY A 369 22.47 -29.49 -15.32
CA GLY A 369 22.81 -28.08 -15.15
C GLY A 369 24.04 -27.67 -15.95
N SER A 370 24.71 -26.60 -15.50
CA SER A 370 25.99 -26.21 -16.08
C SER A 370 27.01 -27.34 -15.93
N LYS A 371 27.76 -27.62 -17.00
CA LYS A 371 28.74 -28.73 -17.08
C LYS A 371 28.14 -30.14 -17.06
N ALA A 372 26.91 -30.33 -17.54
CA ALA A 372 26.25 -31.65 -17.68
C ALA A 372 26.09 -32.44 -16.36
N LYS A 373 26.18 -31.77 -15.20
CA LYS A 373 25.93 -32.39 -13.89
C LYS A 373 24.42 -32.53 -13.65
N PRO A 374 23.91 -33.68 -13.17
CA PRO A 374 22.51 -33.79 -12.76
C PRO A 374 22.13 -32.74 -11.73
N ILE A 375 20.96 -32.12 -11.92
CA ILE A 375 20.36 -31.22 -10.93
C ILE A 375 19.62 -32.07 -9.90
N ASN A 376 19.67 -31.65 -8.64
CA ASN A 376 18.92 -32.29 -7.56
C ASN A 376 18.05 -31.29 -6.80
N THR A 377 17.12 -31.81 -6.01
CA THR A 377 16.17 -31.01 -5.22
C THR A 377 16.80 -30.32 -4.00
N THR A 378 18.06 -30.60 -3.66
CA THR A 378 18.79 -29.89 -2.59
C THR A 378 19.49 -28.62 -3.08
N ASP A 379 19.92 -28.60 -4.34
CA ASP A 379 20.74 -27.52 -4.90
C ASP A 379 19.88 -26.37 -5.49
N SER A 380 18.56 -26.56 -5.61
CA SER A 380 17.67 -25.59 -6.25
C SER A 380 16.22 -25.71 -5.80
N THR A 381 15.63 -24.59 -5.36
CA THR A 381 14.19 -24.53 -5.06
C THR A 381 13.34 -24.77 -6.32
N LEU A 382 13.78 -24.29 -7.49
CA LEU A 382 13.18 -24.58 -8.79
C LEU A 382 13.10 -26.09 -9.04
N ALA A 383 14.19 -26.84 -8.79
CA ALA A 383 14.19 -28.30 -8.95
C ALA A 383 13.16 -28.98 -8.04
N ARG A 384 13.03 -28.50 -6.80
CA ARG A 384 12.07 -29.03 -5.84
C ARG A 384 10.62 -28.76 -6.23
N VAL A 385 10.32 -27.55 -6.73
CA VAL A 385 8.99 -27.18 -7.22
C VAL A 385 8.62 -27.98 -8.48
N TYR A 386 9.56 -28.13 -9.41
CA TYR A 386 9.35 -28.97 -10.59
C TYR A 386 8.98 -30.41 -10.19
N GLU A 387 9.76 -31.01 -9.29
CA GLU A 387 9.54 -32.38 -8.83
C GLU A 387 8.21 -32.54 -8.07
N LEU A 388 7.78 -31.52 -7.32
CA LEU A 388 6.46 -31.46 -6.71
C LEU A 388 5.35 -31.58 -7.76
N ILE A 389 5.40 -30.73 -8.80
CA ILE A 389 4.36 -30.69 -9.83
C ILE A 389 4.36 -32.01 -10.62
N LYS A 390 5.54 -32.51 -10.97
CA LYS A 390 5.69 -33.81 -11.65
C LYS A 390 5.10 -34.95 -10.83
N THR A 391 5.49 -35.09 -9.57
CA THR A 391 4.97 -36.14 -8.67
C THR A 391 3.45 -36.04 -8.53
N HIS A 392 2.91 -34.83 -8.41
CA HIS A 392 1.47 -34.57 -8.33
C HIS A 392 0.73 -35.03 -9.59
N LEU A 393 1.24 -34.70 -10.78
CA LEU A 393 0.66 -35.14 -12.04
C LEU A 393 0.72 -36.66 -12.21
N GLN A 394 1.88 -37.27 -11.93
CA GLN A 394 2.08 -38.71 -12.03
C GLN A 394 1.18 -39.50 -11.06
N ALA A 395 1.04 -39.03 -9.82
CA ALA A 395 0.17 -39.66 -8.82
C ALA A 395 -1.31 -39.69 -9.23
N ARG A 396 -1.71 -38.81 -10.17
CA ARG A 396 -3.07 -38.69 -10.70
C ARG A 396 -3.22 -39.28 -12.10
N GLY A 397 -2.16 -39.87 -12.67
CA GLY A 397 -2.16 -40.37 -14.05
C GLY A 397 -2.33 -39.26 -15.09
N LEU A 398 -1.94 -38.02 -14.76
CA LEU A 398 -2.06 -36.86 -15.64
C LEU A 398 -0.78 -36.66 -16.44
N LYS A 399 -0.94 -36.15 -17.67
CA LYS A 399 0.18 -35.85 -18.58
C LYS A 399 0.78 -34.48 -18.28
N GLU A 400 2.05 -34.32 -18.64
CA GLU A 400 2.78 -33.04 -18.55
C GLU A 400 2.03 -31.91 -19.26
N THR A 401 1.42 -32.22 -20.41
CA THR A 401 0.71 -31.27 -21.27
C THR A 401 -0.48 -30.58 -20.60
N LEU A 402 -0.97 -31.07 -19.46
CA LEU A 402 -2.16 -30.52 -18.80
C LEU A 402 -2.07 -29.01 -18.50
N PHE A 403 -0.87 -28.51 -18.18
CA PHE A 403 -0.68 -27.09 -17.84
C PHE A 403 0.10 -26.30 -18.88
N VAL A 404 0.63 -26.97 -19.92
CA VAL A 404 1.60 -26.38 -20.86
C VAL A 404 1.18 -26.51 -22.32
N SER A 405 0.04 -27.15 -22.63
CA SER A 405 -0.43 -27.38 -24.01
C SER A 405 -0.65 -26.10 -24.81
N ASP A 406 -1.06 -25.04 -24.11
CA ASP A 406 -1.50 -23.77 -24.70
C ASP A 406 -0.38 -22.71 -24.67
N LEU A 407 0.84 -23.11 -24.29
CA LEU A 407 2.03 -22.27 -24.24
C LEU A 407 2.96 -22.61 -25.42
N GLU A 408 3.76 -21.65 -25.91
CA GLU A 408 4.82 -21.94 -26.88
C GLU A 408 5.94 -22.79 -26.24
N ILE A 409 6.28 -22.52 -24.98
CA ILE A 409 7.19 -23.33 -24.18
C ILE A 409 6.40 -24.52 -23.60
N ARG A 410 6.56 -25.70 -24.22
CA ARG A 410 5.72 -26.89 -23.97
C ARG A 410 6.29 -27.92 -23.00
N ASP A 411 7.48 -27.71 -22.44
CA ASP A 411 8.04 -28.59 -21.42
C ASP A 411 7.92 -27.96 -20.02
N LEU A 412 7.49 -28.74 -19.03
CA LEU A 412 7.19 -28.23 -17.69
C LEU A 412 8.45 -27.68 -17.01
N TRP A 413 9.62 -28.23 -17.30
CA TRP A 413 10.87 -27.74 -16.73
C TRP A 413 11.17 -26.30 -17.17
N SER A 414 11.09 -26.02 -18.47
CA SER A 414 11.29 -24.67 -19.01
C SER A 414 10.19 -23.71 -18.57
N VAL A 415 8.93 -24.16 -18.48
CA VAL A 415 7.83 -23.36 -17.92
C VAL A 415 8.10 -23.00 -16.45
N CYS A 416 8.56 -23.94 -15.62
CA CYS A 416 8.97 -23.65 -14.25
C CYS A 416 10.11 -22.63 -14.20
N ARG A 417 11.04 -22.64 -15.17
CA ARG A 417 12.10 -21.63 -15.27
C ARG A 417 11.56 -20.25 -15.62
N VAL A 418 10.54 -20.16 -16.46
CA VAL A 418 9.84 -18.89 -16.76
C VAL A 418 9.16 -18.34 -15.50
N TRP A 419 8.39 -19.17 -14.79
CA TRP A 419 7.74 -18.76 -13.54
C TRP A 419 8.74 -18.31 -12.48
N ASN A 420 9.81 -19.08 -12.28
CA ASN A 420 10.91 -18.70 -11.39
C ASN A 420 11.62 -17.41 -11.85
N GLY A 421 11.68 -17.16 -13.16
CA GLY A 421 12.22 -15.92 -13.74
C GLY A 421 11.40 -14.70 -13.35
N TYR A 422 10.07 -14.73 -13.56
CA TYR A 422 9.17 -13.65 -13.12
C TYR A 422 9.20 -13.45 -11.61
N ARG A 423 9.22 -14.54 -10.83
CA ARG A 423 9.39 -14.47 -9.37
C ARG A 423 10.71 -13.81 -8.97
N SER A 424 11.82 -14.19 -9.61
CA SER A 424 13.14 -13.64 -9.31
C SER A 424 13.27 -12.17 -9.72
N ALA A 425 12.67 -11.81 -10.86
CA ALA A 425 12.59 -10.42 -11.31
C ALA A 425 11.84 -9.54 -10.30
N THR A 426 10.68 -10.02 -9.83
CA THR A 426 9.89 -9.33 -8.80
C THR A 426 10.65 -9.20 -7.48
N ALA A 427 11.25 -10.30 -7.01
CA ALA A 427 11.95 -10.33 -5.71
C ALA A 427 13.19 -9.42 -5.64
N HIS A 428 13.91 -9.26 -6.76
CA HIS A 428 15.21 -8.58 -6.78
C HIS A 428 15.21 -7.24 -7.51
N TYR A 429 14.21 -6.98 -8.37
CA TYR A 429 14.16 -5.80 -9.23
C TYR A 429 12.80 -5.10 -9.22
N GLY A 430 11.85 -5.55 -8.38
CA GLY A 430 10.50 -5.00 -8.33
C GLY A 430 9.60 -5.41 -9.50
N GLY A 431 10.10 -6.19 -10.46
CA GLY A 431 9.34 -6.69 -11.60
C GLY A 431 10.25 -7.10 -12.77
N PHE A 432 9.67 -7.80 -13.75
CA PHE A 432 10.37 -8.11 -15.00
C PHE A 432 10.28 -6.92 -15.96
N VAL A 433 11.44 -6.44 -16.43
CA VAL A 433 11.53 -5.32 -17.36
C VAL A 433 12.23 -5.79 -18.64
N PRO A 434 11.50 -5.91 -19.76
CA PRO A 434 12.09 -6.27 -21.04
C PRO A 434 13.16 -5.24 -21.46
N GLY A 435 14.33 -5.74 -21.83
CA GLY A 435 15.47 -4.91 -22.27
C GLY A 435 16.37 -4.41 -21.13
N ASP A 436 16.08 -4.74 -19.86
CA ASP A 436 16.88 -4.27 -18.74
C ASP A 436 18.32 -4.85 -18.75
N PRO A 437 19.38 -4.00 -18.75
CA PRO A 437 20.77 -4.47 -18.82
C PRO A 437 21.24 -5.29 -17.61
N HIS A 438 20.63 -5.13 -16.45
CA HIS A 438 20.97 -5.89 -15.24
C HIS A 438 20.26 -7.25 -15.22
N GLN A 439 18.98 -7.29 -15.61
CA GLN A 439 18.20 -8.51 -15.71
C GLN A 439 18.70 -9.40 -16.86
N SER A 440 19.13 -8.82 -17.99
CA SER A 440 19.62 -9.57 -19.16
C SER A 440 20.83 -10.49 -18.89
N LYS A 441 21.59 -10.23 -17.82
CA LYS A 441 22.72 -11.05 -17.39
C LYS A 441 22.31 -12.28 -16.58
N GLN A 442 21.04 -12.38 -16.20
CA GLN A 442 20.55 -13.47 -15.35
C GLN A 442 20.22 -14.73 -16.16
N GLY A 443 20.51 -15.91 -15.60
CA GLY A 443 20.31 -17.20 -16.28
C GLY A 443 18.84 -17.56 -16.58
N TRP A 444 17.88 -16.87 -15.97
CA TRP A 444 16.44 -17.01 -16.22
C TRP A 444 15.91 -16.05 -17.30
N TYR A 445 16.66 -15.01 -17.65
CA TYR A 445 16.16 -13.89 -18.45
C TYR A 445 15.72 -14.30 -19.85
N ARG A 446 16.53 -15.11 -20.55
CA ARG A 446 16.25 -15.49 -21.95
C ARG A 446 14.87 -16.13 -22.13
N LEU A 447 14.54 -17.14 -21.31
CA LEU A 447 13.25 -17.83 -21.39
C LEU A 447 12.11 -16.91 -20.95
N THR A 448 12.32 -16.11 -19.90
CA THR A 448 11.32 -15.16 -19.39
C THR A 448 11.01 -14.07 -20.42
N SER A 449 12.02 -13.60 -21.16
CA SER A 449 11.87 -12.64 -22.24
C SER A 449 11.15 -13.23 -23.46
N GLN A 450 11.37 -14.52 -23.77
CA GLN A 450 10.61 -15.22 -24.81
C GLN A 450 9.13 -15.31 -24.43
N ALA A 451 8.82 -15.79 -23.23
CA ALA A 451 7.45 -15.85 -22.71
C ALA A 451 6.79 -14.47 -22.68
N TYR A 452 7.53 -13.43 -22.30
CA TYR A 452 7.02 -12.05 -22.35
C TYR A 452 6.65 -11.63 -23.77
N ALA A 453 7.52 -11.89 -24.75
CA ALA A 453 7.28 -11.54 -26.15
C ALA A 453 6.08 -12.30 -26.73
N GLU A 454 5.89 -13.56 -26.37
CA GLU A 454 4.72 -14.36 -26.74
C GLU A 454 3.41 -13.75 -26.22
N VAL A 455 3.36 -13.39 -24.93
CA VAL A 455 2.18 -12.74 -24.35
C VAL A 455 1.90 -11.40 -25.03
N ALA A 456 2.93 -10.60 -25.29
CA ALA A 456 2.80 -9.31 -25.96
C ALA A 456 2.33 -9.43 -27.42
N ALA A 457 2.80 -10.46 -28.15
CA ALA A 457 2.43 -10.70 -29.54
C ALA A 457 0.93 -11.05 -29.70
N ASN A 458 0.29 -11.57 -28.66
CA ASN A 458 -1.14 -11.87 -28.64
C ASN A 458 -2.04 -10.63 -28.42
N GLY A 459 -1.49 -9.42 -28.57
CA GLY A 459 -2.24 -8.17 -28.76
C GLY A 459 -2.86 -7.58 -27.49
N GLY A 460 -2.49 -8.05 -26.31
CA GLY A 460 -3.05 -7.60 -25.03
C GLY A 460 -2.04 -6.85 -24.15
N LEU A 461 -2.56 -5.93 -23.32
CA LEU A 461 -1.90 -5.54 -22.08
C LEU A 461 -1.70 -6.80 -21.24
N ARG A 462 -0.48 -6.99 -20.72
CA ARG A 462 -0.14 -8.15 -19.89
C ARG A 462 -0.72 -7.96 -18.50
N ASP A 463 -1.73 -8.75 -18.15
CA ASP A 463 -2.40 -8.73 -16.85
C ASP A 463 -2.71 -10.16 -16.37
N LEU A 464 -3.38 -10.27 -15.21
CA LEU A 464 -3.72 -11.56 -14.59
C LEU A 464 -4.64 -12.45 -15.46
N PHE A 465 -5.36 -11.87 -16.42
CA PHE A 465 -6.33 -12.56 -17.28
C PHE A 465 -5.76 -12.90 -18.65
N THR A 466 -4.92 -12.03 -19.21
CA THR A 466 -4.33 -12.17 -20.55
C THR A 466 -3.03 -12.98 -20.54
N ASP A 467 -2.31 -13.01 -19.41
CA ASP A 467 -1.07 -13.77 -19.29
C ASP A 467 -1.33 -15.28 -19.10
N HIS A 468 -1.16 -16.04 -20.19
CA HIS A 468 -1.35 -17.48 -20.19
C HIS A 468 -0.30 -18.26 -19.36
N TYR A 469 0.93 -17.74 -19.20
CA TYR A 469 1.91 -18.35 -18.30
C TYR A 469 1.50 -18.18 -16.84
N PHE A 470 0.98 -17.02 -16.46
CA PHE A 470 0.46 -16.78 -15.12
C PHE A 470 -0.75 -17.67 -14.82
N ARG A 471 -1.71 -17.75 -15.75
CA ARG A 471 -2.88 -18.63 -15.60
C ARG A 471 -2.46 -20.08 -15.40
N ALA A 472 -1.49 -20.57 -16.17
CA ALA A 472 -0.94 -21.91 -16.01
C ALA A 472 -0.30 -22.12 -14.62
N LEU A 473 0.44 -21.14 -14.10
CA LEU A 473 0.99 -21.17 -12.74
C LEU A 473 -0.12 -21.22 -11.69
N ALA A 474 -1.10 -20.31 -11.77
CA ALA A 474 -2.21 -20.22 -10.81
C ALA A 474 -3.06 -21.51 -10.79
N MET A 475 -3.34 -22.08 -11.96
CA MET A 475 -4.04 -23.37 -12.10
C MET A 475 -3.22 -24.53 -11.51
N THR A 476 -1.92 -24.56 -11.77
CA THR A 476 -1.00 -25.57 -11.21
C THR A 476 -1.00 -25.49 -9.69
N ALA A 477 -0.79 -24.30 -9.12
CA ALA A 477 -0.79 -24.07 -7.68
C ALA A 477 -2.13 -24.44 -7.03
N ARG A 478 -3.26 -24.02 -7.62
CA ARG A 478 -4.60 -24.44 -7.17
C ARG A 478 -4.74 -25.95 -7.13
N SER A 479 -4.35 -26.63 -8.22
CA SER A 479 -4.46 -28.07 -8.36
C SER A 479 -3.64 -28.82 -7.31
N VAL A 480 -2.42 -28.35 -7.03
CA VAL A 480 -1.52 -28.92 -6.02
C VAL A 480 -2.06 -28.70 -4.59
N VAL A 481 -2.54 -27.48 -4.26
CA VAL A 481 -3.10 -27.18 -2.94
C VAL A 481 -4.33 -28.04 -2.64
N ILE A 482 -5.27 -28.11 -3.58
CA ILE A 482 -6.47 -28.94 -3.42
C ILE A 482 -6.08 -30.39 -3.18
N TRP A 483 -5.11 -30.92 -3.94
CA TRP A 483 -4.66 -32.30 -3.76
C TRP A 483 -4.06 -32.58 -2.40
N GLU A 484 -3.20 -31.69 -1.89
CA GLU A 484 -2.58 -31.88 -0.57
C GLU A 484 -3.62 -31.73 0.57
N ILE A 485 -4.67 -30.91 0.40
CA ILE A 485 -5.79 -30.80 1.35
C ILE A 485 -6.66 -32.06 1.34
N THR A 486 -7.03 -32.56 0.17
CA THR A 486 -7.93 -33.72 0.02
C THR A 486 -7.22 -35.05 0.30
N ASN A 487 -5.92 -35.14 0.02
CA ASN A 487 -5.12 -36.35 0.20
C ASN A 487 -3.97 -36.08 1.18
N PRO A 488 -4.28 -35.71 2.44
CA PRO A 488 -3.25 -35.38 3.40
C PRO A 488 -2.36 -36.61 3.59
N ARG A 489 -1.06 -36.43 3.32
CA ARG A 489 -0.10 -37.52 3.50
C ARG A 489 -0.09 -37.90 4.98
N ARG A 490 -0.47 -39.14 5.31
CA ARG A 490 -0.33 -39.68 6.67
C ARG A 490 1.16 -39.71 6.99
N TRP A 491 1.62 -38.82 7.86
CA TRP A 491 2.97 -38.85 8.40
C TRP A 491 2.95 -39.10 9.89
N VAL A 492 3.68 -40.14 10.28
CA VAL A 492 4.02 -40.44 11.67
C VAL A 492 5.04 -39.39 12.10
N ALA A 493 4.79 -38.71 13.21
CA ALA A 493 5.73 -37.77 13.79
C ALA A 493 7.05 -38.49 14.09
N GLY A 494 8.10 -38.19 13.31
CA GLY A 494 9.42 -38.83 13.42
C GLY A 494 9.98 -39.15 12.03
N GLY A 495 10.84 -38.26 11.53
CA GLY A 495 11.37 -38.31 10.16
C GLY A 495 11.91 -39.68 9.73
N ARG A 496 11.18 -40.34 8.84
CA ARG A 496 11.64 -41.07 7.65
C ARG A 496 10.40 -41.56 6.91
N SER A 497 10.39 -41.33 5.60
CA SER A 497 9.32 -41.76 4.71
C SER A 497 9.12 -43.26 4.87
N ALA A 498 7.94 -43.67 5.31
CA ALA A 498 7.51 -45.05 5.14
C ALA A 498 7.44 -45.30 3.64
N LYS A 499 8.46 -45.98 3.10
CA LYS A 499 8.45 -46.50 1.74
C LYS A 499 7.11 -47.20 1.52
N ARG A 500 6.29 -46.70 0.59
CA ARG A 500 5.16 -47.46 0.06
C ARG A 500 5.75 -48.72 -0.58
N GLY A 501 5.64 -49.84 0.12
CA GLY A 501 5.81 -51.15 -0.48
C GLY A 501 4.68 -51.35 -1.48
N THR A 502 5.02 -51.33 -2.77
CA THR A 502 4.20 -51.93 -3.82
C THR A 502 4.20 -53.44 -3.58
N ALA A 503 3.26 -53.93 -2.78
CA ALA A 503 2.88 -55.33 -2.82
C ALA A 503 1.95 -55.50 -4.03
N ALA A 504 2.50 -56.06 -5.10
CA ALA A 504 1.71 -56.63 -6.18
C ALA A 504 0.86 -57.76 -5.59
N ALA A 505 -0.46 -57.65 -5.71
CA ALA A 505 -1.36 -58.78 -5.51
C ALA A 505 -1.36 -59.61 -6.80
N GLN A 506 -0.92 -60.86 -6.68
CA GLN A 506 -1.35 -61.97 -7.53
C GLN A 506 -2.73 -62.42 -7.07
#